data_AF-A0A951N7W8-F1
#
_entry.id   AF-A0A951N7W8-F1
#
_cell.length_a   1.000
_cell.length_b   1.000
_cell.length_c   1.000
_cell.angle_alpha   90.00
_cell.angle_beta   90.00
_cell.angle_gamma   90.00
#
_symmetry.space_group_name_H-M   'P 1'
#
loop_
_entity.id
_entity.type
_entity.pdbx_description
1 polymer ?
#
loop_
_entity_poly.entity_id
_entity_poly.type
_entity_poly.pdbx_seq_one_letter_code
_entity_poly.pdbx_strand_id
1 'polypeptide(L)'
;MSNLKPIEIWFATGSQHLYGPETLQQVAAHSQAIAQGLDASPDIPLKVVFKPIVTTPEEIRALCIEASNTPECGGVIAWMHTFSP
;
A
#
# COMPACT_ATOMS: atom_id res chain seq x y z
N MET A 1 0.55 4.19 28.97
CA MET A 1 0.35 4.21 27.51
C MET A 1 0.02 2.79 27.09
N SER A 2 -1.13 2.61 26.46
CA SER A 2 -1.81 1.32 26.29
C SER A 2 -0.98 0.32 25.49
N ASN A 3 -0.93 -0.94 25.95
CA ASN A 3 -0.35 -2.11 25.28
C ASN A 3 -1.12 -2.46 23.98
N LEU A 4 -1.05 -1.59 22.97
CA LEU A 4 -1.50 -1.94 21.63
C LEU A 4 -0.46 -2.89 21.04
N LYS A 5 -0.90 -4.03 20.48
CA LYS A 5 -0.07 -4.81 19.55
C LYS A 5 0.46 -3.85 18.47
N PRO A 6 1.66 -4.05 17.91
CA PRO A 6 2.17 -3.16 16.87
C PRO A 6 1.18 -3.17 15.69
N ILE A 7 0.48 -2.06 15.51
CA ILE A 7 -0.45 -1.83 14.42
C ILE A 7 0.31 -1.13 13.30
N GLU A 8 0.10 -1.58 12.07
CA GLU A 8 0.64 -0.99 10.85
C GLU A 8 -0.46 -0.55 9.89
N ILE A 9 -0.14 0.42 9.05
CA ILE A 9 -0.99 0.89 7.96
C ILE A 9 -0.37 0.45 6.65
N TRP A 10 -1.16 -0.13 5.76
CA TRP A 10 -0.69 -0.58 4.45
C TRP A 10 -0.87 0.51 3.41
N PHE A 11 0.16 0.74 2.61
CA PHE A 11 0.12 1.65 1.46
C PHE A 11 -0.04 0.82 0.18
N ALA A 12 -1.25 0.81 -0.36
CA ALA A 12 -1.60 0.07 -1.57
C ALA A 12 -1.70 1.03 -2.76
N THR A 13 -1.06 0.67 -3.88
CA THR A 13 -1.10 1.48 -5.10
C THR A 13 -1.79 0.74 -6.24
N GLY A 14 -2.81 1.37 -6.81
CA GLY A 14 -3.51 0.86 -7.98
C GLY A 14 -2.92 1.37 -9.29
N SER A 15 -2.89 0.50 -10.29
CA SER A 15 -2.55 0.80 -11.69
C SER A 15 -3.24 -0.20 -12.63
N GLN A 16 -2.79 -0.33 -13.88
CA GLN A 16 -3.28 -1.35 -14.82
C GLN A 16 -2.18 -1.81 -15.77
N HIS A 17 -2.29 -3.05 -16.25
CA HIS A 17 -1.29 -3.66 -17.13
C HIS A 17 -1.11 -2.97 -18.48
N LEU A 18 -2.10 -2.19 -18.95
CA LEU A 18 -2.06 -1.50 -20.24
C LEU A 18 -0.91 -0.48 -20.34
N TYR A 19 -0.34 -0.05 -19.22
CA TYR A 19 0.77 0.91 -19.18
C TYR A 19 2.15 0.30 -19.44
N GLY A 20 2.26 -1.03 -19.51
CA GLY A 20 3.52 -1.73 -19.76
C GLY A 20 4.50 -1.75 -18.58
N PRO A 21 5.53 -2.60 -18.64
CA PRO A 21 6.38 -2.92 -17.50
C PRO A 21 7.24 -1.76 -17.01
N GLU A 22 7.74 -0.90 -17.91
CA GLU A 22 8.55 0.26 -17.54
C GLU A 22 7.76 1.26 -16.67
N THR A 23 6.52 1.57 -17.09
CA THR A 23 5.64 2.43 -16.31
C THR A 23 5.31 1.82 -14.95
N LEU A 24 5.02 0.51 -14.90
CA LEU A 24 4.73 -0.17 -13.65
C LEU A 24 5.93 -0.17 -12.68
N GLN A 25 7.16 -0.25 -13.19
CA GLN A 25 8.37 -0.10 -12.37
C GLN A 25 8.48 1.31 -11.79
N GLN A 26 8.18 2.35 -12.58
CA GLN A 26 8.18 3.73 -12.10
C GLN A 26 7.09 3.95 -11.05
N VAL A 27 5.88 3.40 -11.24
CA VAL A 27 4.80 3.45 -10.25
C VAL A 27 5.27 2.80 -8.94
N ALA A 28 5.83 1.59 -8.99
CA ALA A 28 6.34 0.91 -7.80
C ALA A 28 7.42 1.73 -7.08
N ALA A 29 8.37 2.33 -7.81
CA ALA A 29 9.41 3.17 -7.23
C ALA A 29 8.85 4.42 -6.53
N HIS A 30 7.90 5.12 -7.16
CA HIS A 30 7.23 6.27 -6.56
C HIS A 30 6.44 5.88 -5.30
N SER A 31 5.71 4.78 -5.36
CA SER A 31 4.93 4.29 -4.21
C SER A 31 5.80 3.90 -3.04
N GLN A 32 6.94 3.26 -3.29
CA GLN A 32 7.90 2.93 -2.24
C GLN A 32 8.49 4.19 -1.60
N ALA A 33 8.86 5.20 -2.40
CA ALA A 33 9.38 6.46 -1.89
C ALA A 33 8.36 7.22 -1.03
N ILE A 34 7.08 7.23 -1.43
CA ILE A 34 5.99 7.84 -0.66
C ILE A 34 5.76 7.08 0.65
N ALA A 35 5.64 5.75 0.59
CA ALA A 35 5.44 4.94 1.79
C ALA A 35 6.58 5.13 2.80
N GLN A 36 7.84 5.20 2.34
CA GLN A 36 8.99 5.50 3.19
C GLN A 36 8.94 6.91 3.79
N GLY A 37 8.53 7.91 3.01
CA GLY A 37 8.36 9.28 3.51
C GLY A 37 7.27 9.37 4.59
N LEU A 38 6.18 8.62 4.43
CA LEU A 38 5.11 8.53 5.42
C LEU A 38 5.57 7.77 6.68
N ASP A 39 6.26 6.63 6.52
CA ASP A 39 6.80 5.83 7.62
C ASP A 39 7.83 6.59 8.46
N ALA A 40 8.63 7.46 7.82
CA ALA A 40 9.61 8.30 8.49
C ALA A 40 9.03 9.57 9.12
N SER A 41 7.75 9.88 8.90
CA SER A 41 7.13 11.11 9.40
C SER A 41 6.85 11.02 10.90
N PRO A 42 7.30 11.98 11.73
CA PRO A 42 6.99 11.99 13.16
C PRO A 42 5.50 12.23 13.44
N ASP A 43 4.75 12.76 12.47
CA ASP A 43 3.31 13.02 12.59
C ASP A 43 2.47 11.75 12.38
N ILE A 44 3.07 10.67 11.88
CA ILE A 44 2.41 9.38 11.64
C ILE A 44 2.95 8.38 12.67
N PRO A 45 2.23 8.15 13.79
CA PRO A 45 2.73 7.32 14.89
C PRO A 45 2.65 5.81 14.63
N LEU A 46 2.25 5.41 13.42
CA LEU A 46 2.06 4.03 13.00
C LEU A 46 3.04 3.70 11.87
N LYS A 47 3.55 2.47 11.87
CA LYS A 47 4.39 1.97 10.78
C LYS A 47 3.59 1.96 9.48
N VAL A 48 4.18 2.48 8.40
CA VAL A 48 3.59 2.44 7.06
C VAL A 48 4.31 1.39 6.21
N VAL A 49 3.56 0.39 5.76
CA VAL A 49 4.08 -0.75 4.99
C VAL A 49 3.68 -0.62 3.54
N PHE A 50 4.66 -0.47 2.66
CA PHE A 50 4.45 -0.57 1.22
C PHE A 50 3.97 -1.99 0.85
N LYS A 51 2.89 -2.07 0.07
CA LYS A 51 2.43 -3.30 -0.57
C LYS A 51 2.73 -3.25 -2.07
N PRO A 52 3.01 -4.39 -2.72
CA PRO A 52 3.17 -4.44 -4.17
C PRO A 52 2.02 -3.75 -4.90
N ILE A 53 2.33 -3.12 -6.03
CA ILE A 53 1.30 -2.49 -6.86
C ILE A 53 0.29 -3.54 -7.33
N VAL A 54 -0.98 -3.14 -7.41
CA VAL A 54 -2.07 -4.01 -7.86
C VAL A 54 -2.62 -3.49 -9.18
N THR A 55 -2.90 -4.40 -10.10
CA THR A 55 -3.22 -4.13 -11.50
C THR A 55 -4.39 -4.95 -12.03
N THR A 56 -4.83 -5.96 -11.28
CA THR A 56 -6.02 -6.78 -11.56
C THR A 56 -7.01 -6.77 -10.41
N PRO A 57 -8.30 -7.07 -10.68
CA PRO A 57 -9.30 -7.30 -9.64
C PRO A 57 -8.90 -8.40 -8.65
N GLU A 58 -8.25 -9.47 -9.13
CA GLU A 58 -7.80 -10.60 -8.32
C GLU A 58 -6.71 -10.18 -7.32
N GLU A 59 -5.73 -9.38 -7.76
CA GLU A 59 -4.68 -8.82 -6.90
C GLU A 59 -5.26 -7.87 -5.85
N ILE A 60 -6.19 -6.99 -6.25
CA ILE A 60 -6.88 -6.08 -5.33
C ILE A 60 -7.66 -6.88 -4.28
N ARG A 61 -8.43 -7.87 -4.72
CA ARG A 61 -9.21 -8.73 -3.82
C ARG A 61 -8.30 -9.52 -2.87
N ALA A 62 -7.19 -10.06 -3.36
CA ALA A 62 -6.22 -10.77 -2.54
C ALA A 62 -5.64 -9.86 -1.46
N LEU A 63 -5.24 -8.63 -1.81
CA LEU A 63 -4.75 -7.63 -0.85
C LEU A 63 -5.80 -7.27 0.20
N CYS A 64 -7.06 -7.06 -0.20
CA CYS A 64 -8.15 -6.77 0.75
C CYS A 64 -8.40 -7.94 1.71
N ILE A 65 -8.37 -9.18 1.22
CA ILE A 65 -8.50 -10.38 2.07
C ILE A 65 -7.30 -10.49 3.02
N GLU A 66 -6.08 -10.26 2.53
CA GLU A 66 -4.86 -10.30 3.33
C GLU A 66 -4.91 -9.26 4.45
N ALA A 67 -5.26 -8.01 4.13
CA ALA A 67 -5.42 -6.93 5.09
C ALA A 67 -6.48 -7.26 6.14
N SER A 68 -7.63 -7.82 5.72
CA SER A 68 -8.73 -8.19 6.63
C SER A 68 -8.37 -9.34 7.58
N ASN A 69 -7.43 -10.19 7.21
CA ASN A 69 -6.98 -11.34 8.00
C ASN A 69 -5.67 -11.10 8.76
N THR A 70 -5.06 -9.91 8.64
CA THR A 70 -3.82 -9.57 9.34
C THR A 70 -4.16 -8.72 10.58
N PRO A 71 -4.07 -9.26 11.81
CA PRO A 71 -4.46 -8.53 13.03
C PRO A 71 -3.66 -7.24 13.27
N GLU A 72 -2.45 -7.17 12.74
CA GLU A 72 -1.56 -6.01 12.82
C GLU A 72 -1.95 -4.93 11.79
N CYS A 73 -2.69 -5.26 10.72
CA CYS A 73 -3.13 -4.30 9.72
C CYS A 73 -4.30 -3.46 10.28
N GLY A 74 -4.00 -2.25 10.74
CA GLY A 74 -4.98 -1.31 11.27
C GLY A 74 -5.75 -0.53 10.21
N GLY A 75 -5.29 -0.56 8.96
CA GLY A 75 -5.94 0.12 7.85
C GLY A 75 -5.13 0.11 6.56
N VAL A 76 -5.78 0.56 5.48
CA VAL A 76 -5.18 0.65 4.13
C VAL A 76 -5.32 2.08 3.62
N ILE A 77 -4.21 2.69 3.22
CA ILE A 77 -4.15 3.88 2.39
C ILE A 77 -4.13 3.40 0.93
N ALA A 78 -5.16 3.78 0.17
CA ALA A 78 -5.25 3.47 -1.25
C ALA A 78 -4.92 4.70 -2.08
N TRP A 79 -3.92 4.58 -2.97
CA TRP A 79 -3.54 5.63 -3.90
C TRP A 79 -3.53 5.11 -5.33
N MET A 80 -4.40 5.64 -6.18
CA MET A 80 -4.43 5.28 -7.60
C MET A 80 -3.43 6.17 -8.33
N HIS A 81 -2.18 5.71 -8.47
CA HIS A 81 -1.10 6.47 -9.11
C HIS A 81 -1.45 6.79 -10.56
N THR A 82 -1.99 5.80 -11.27
CA THR A 82 -2.56 5.94 -12.60
C THR A 82 -4.07 5.68 -12.56
N PHE A 83 -4.73 5.76 -13.71
CA PHE A 83 -6.08 5.20 -13.84
C PHE A 83 -6.02 3.69 -13.54
N SER A 84 -6.88 3.24 -12.62
CA SER A 84 -7.02 1.86 -12.14
C SER A 84 -8.52 1.57 -12.09
N PRO A 85 -9.11 1.07 -13.18
CA PRO A 85 -10.56 0.84 -13.27
C PRO A 85 -11.06 -0.24 -12.30
#